data_AF-A0AAD8C556-F1
#
_entry.id   AF-A0AAD8C556-F1
#
_cell.length_a   1.000
_cell.length_b   1.000
_cell.length_c   1.000
_cell.angle_alpha   90.00
_cell.angle_beta   90.00
_cell.angle_gamma   90.00
#
_symmetry.space_group_name_H-M   'P 1'
#
loop_
_entity.id
_entity.type
_entity.pdbx_description
1 polymer ?
#
loop_
_entity_poly.entity_id
_entity_poly.type
_entity_poly.pdbx_seq_one_letter_code
_entity_poly.pdbx_strand_id
1 'polypeptide(L)'
;MLHTLITNIYREFLGCFILDDVLSKYKLSEIDPTNVSIQKDLDDVYFGASLMTLFLQEPLAGREKPIKAYFLQFLIELSCQIRANFSLAENGILASLDILDPTIVQSHRKAPPSLAKLALHFPNLVPENKLNELDDQWRAFRISKEFLFTEMSIPQYWFLLRNVKDATGKSKFALLSQFMTNLAVLPHSSASVEKIFCQINVIKGKYKSVLKAESAKDRLIARQMLVRKSKTCSSWEPSKELITDAAQNTCLKRKESRLELYRAMPGMPAKDELMDIDQSDESDREQI
;
A
#
# COMPACT_ATOMS: atom_id res chain seq x y z
N MET A 1 10.77 5.70 -1.15
CA MET A 1 10.17 5.00 -2.32
C MET A 1 8.73 5.42 -2.57
N LEU A 2 7.73 5.06 -1.74
CA LEU A 2 6.34 5.52 -1.95
C LEU A 2 6.14 6.97 -1.52
N HIS A 3 6.59 7.34 -0.32
CA HIS A 3 6.48 8.72 0.17
C HIS A 3 7.16 9.68 -0.81
N THR A 4 8.39 9.37 -1.24
CA THR A 4 9.11 10.12 -2.27
C THR A 4 8.33 10.24 -3.58
N LEU A 5 7.77 9.13 -4.09
CA LEU A 5 7.00 9.09 -5.33
C LEU A 5 5.75 9.99 -5.22
N ILE A 6 4.95 9.83 -4.17
CA ILE A 6 3.73 10.61 -3.95
C ILE A 6 4.08 12.09 -3.76
N THR A 7 5.14 12.39 -3.01
CA THR A 7 5.60 13.77 -2.79
C THR A 7 6.02 14.43 -4.10
N ASN A 8 6.70 13.70 -4.98
CA ASN A 8 7.10 14.21 -6.30
C ASN A 8 5.88 14.43 -7.20
N ILE A 9 4.97 13.44 -7.29
CA ILE A 9 3.73 13.56 -8.06
C ILE A 9 2.88 14.73 -7.55
N TYR A 10 2.78 14.88 -6.23
CA TYR A 10 2.06 15.99 -5.61
C TYR A 10 2.69 17.33 -5.97
N ARG A 11 4.02 17.44 -5.91
CA ARG A 11 4.75 18.63 -6.34
C ARG A 11 4.53 18.95 -7.82
N GLU A 12 4.51 17.93 -8.69
CA GLU A 12 4.21 18.11 -10.12
C GLU A 12 2.79 18.67 -10.33
N PHE A 13 1.79 18.12 -9.64
CA PHE A 13 0.42 18.64 -9.73
C PHE A 13 0.29 20.06 -9.21
N LEU A 14 0.90 20.38 -8.07
CA LEU A 14 0.91 21.75 -7.57
C LEU A 14 1.63 22.69 -8.55
N GLY A 15 2.74 22.24 -9.16
CA GLY A 15 3.49 23.01 -10.17
C GLY A 15 2.64 23.46 -11.37
N CYS A 16 1.57 22.73 -11.69
CA CYS A 16 0.66 23.10 -12.77
C CYS A 16 -0.10 24.41 -12.49
N PHE A 17 -0.43 24.72 -11.23
CA PHE A 17 -1.36 25.82 -10.91
C PHE A 17 -0.96 26.69 -9.71
N ILE A 18 0.07 26.33 -8.93
CA ILE A 18 0.64 27.13 -7.84
C ILE A 18 1.90 27.84 -8.32
N LEU A 19 2.13 29.06 -7.83
CA LEU A 19 3.33 29.85 -8.12
C LEU A 19 4.62 29.13 -7.71
N ASP A 20 5.61 29.14 -8.61
CA ASP A 20 6.87 28.42 -8.42
C ASP A 20 7.69 28.95 -7.23
N ASP A 21 7.56 30.25 -6.93
CA ASP A 21 8.16 30.89 -5.75
C ASP A 21 7.63 30.30 -4.44
N VAL A 22 6.33 29.96 -4.39
CA VAL A 22 5.69 29.37 -3.21
C VAL A 22 6.15 27.92 -3.05
N LEU A 23 6.24 27.16 -4.14
CA LEU A 23 6.71 25.77 -4.13
C LEU A 23 8.18 25.64 -3.73
N SER A 24 8.98 26.66 -4.01
CA SER A 24 10.39 26.70 -3.63
C SER A 24 10.61 27.13 -2.18
N LYS A 25 9.73 27.97 -1.64
CA LYS A 25 9.87 28.58 -0.31
C LYS A 25 9.21 27.77 0.81
N TYR A 26 8.07 27.14 0.55
CA TYR A 26 7.28 26.46 1.58
C TYR A 26 7.41 24.94 1.48
N LYS A 27 7.21 24.26 2.62
CA LYS A 27 7.12 22.80 2.63
C LYS A 27 5.80 22.36 2.03
N LEU A 28 5.81 21.26 1.28
CA LEU A 28 4.62 20.73 0.61
C LEU A 28 3.47 20.43 1.57
N SER A 29 3.77 20.08 2.83
CA SER A 29 2.76 19.85 3.88
C SER A 29 2.02 21.11 4.34
N GLU A 30 2.62 22.29 4.12
CA GLU A 30 2.11 23.58 4.59
C GLU A 30 1.33 24.33 3.50
N ILE A 31 1.44 23.88 2.24
CA ILE A 31 0.76 24.50 1.11
C ILE A 31 -0.72 24.10 1.13
N ASP A 32 -1.58 25.12 1.10
CA ASP A 32 -3.02 24.95 0.93
C ASP A 32 -3.41 25.10 -0.55
N PRO A 33 -3.77 24.02 -1.25
CA PRO A 33 -4.13 24.07 -2.67
C PRO A 33 -5.33 24.98 -2.96
N THR A 34 -6.20 25.23 -1.97
CA THR A 34 -7.42 26.03 -2.13
C THR A 34 -7.16 27.53 -2.07
N ASN A 35 -5.98 27.94 -1.62
CA ASN A 35 -5.66 29.35 -1.45
C ASN A 35 -5.43 30.04 -2.80
N VAL A 36 -6.37 30.88 -3.20
CA VAL A 36 -6.33 31.62 -4.47
C VAL A 36 -5.14 32.57 -4.57
N SER A 37 -4.63 33.11 -3.45
CA SER A 37 -3.54 34.09 -3.46
C SER A 37 -2.17 33.52 -3.88
N ILE A 38 -2.02 32.18 -3.85
CA ILE A 38 -0.79 31.49 -4.25
C ILE A 38 -0.94 30.80 -5.61
N GLN A 39 -2.10 30.90 -6.24
CA GLN A 39 -2.38 30.28 -7.53
C GLN A 39 -1.88 31.16 -8.68
N LYS A 40 -1.51 30.51 -9.78
CA LYS A 40 -1.23 31.13 -11.07
C LYS A 40 -2.52 31.70 -11.65
N ASP A 41 -2.40 32.75 -12.46
CA ASP A 41 -3.54 33.22 -13.26
C ASP A 41 -4.01 32.12 -14.21
N LEU A 42 -5.30 32.12 -14.55
CA LEU A 42 -5.94 31.03 -15.31
C LEU A 42 -5.30 30.75 -16.67
N ASP A 43 -4.66 31.77 -17.26
CA ASP A 43 -3.95 31.66 -18.53
C ASP A 43 -2.55 31.08 -18.40
N ASP A 44 -1.95 31.14 -17.21
CA ASP A 44 -0.64 30.59 -16.88
C ASP A 44 -0.71 29.17 -16.28
N VAL A 45 -1.91 28.67 -16.00
CA VAL A 45 -2.11 27.29 -15.52
C VAL A 45 -1.80 26.28 -16.63
N TYR A 46 -0.97 25.29 -16.30
CA TYR A 46 -0.61 24.23 -17.23
C TYR A 46 -1.57 23.04 -17.14
N PHE A 47 -2.28 22.76 -18.24
CA PHE A 47 -3.22 21.63 -18.33
C PHE A 47 -2.72 20.45 -19.20
N GLY A 48 -1.43 20.44 -19.56
CA GLY A 48 -0.83 19.42 -20.41
C GLY A 48 -0.73 19.81 -21.88
N ALA A 49 0.34 19.35 -22.55
CA ALA A 49 0.68 19.76 -23.92
C ALA A 49 -0.45 19.53 -24.92
N SER A 50 -1.13 18.37 -24.87
CA SER A 50 -2.21 18.04 -25.82
C SER A 50 -3.40 18.99 -25.73
N LEU A 51 -3.79 19.39 -24.52
CA LEU A 51 -4.90 20.30 -24.33
C LEU A 51 -4.51 21.74 -24.71
N MET A 52 -3.28 22.14 -24.40
CA MET A 52 -2.75 23.43 -24.83
C MET A 52 -2.66 23.53 -26.36
N THR A 53 -2.26 22.46 -27.05
CA THR A 53 -2.29 22.42 -28.53
C THR A 53 -3.69 22.46 -29.11
N LEU A 54 -4.66 21.82 -28.44
CA LEU A 54 -6.06 21.83 -28.87
C LEU A 54 -6.63 23.26 -28.81
N PHE A 55 -6.36 24.00 -27.74
CA PHE A 55 -6.79 25.40 -27.62
C PHE A 55 -6.15 26.32 -28.66
N LEU A 56 -4.92 26.01 -29.11
CA LEU A 56 -4.26 26.77 -30.19
C LEU A 56 -4.84 26.44 -31.58
N GLN A 57 -5.25 25.20 -31.81
CA GLN A 57 -5.78 24.73 -33.11
C GLN A 57 -7.25 25.08 -33.30
N GLU A 58 -8.06 24.95 -32.25
CA GLU A 58 -9.50 25.19 -32.26
C GLU A 58 -9.90 26.09 -31.08
N PRO A 59 -9.73 27.43 -31.20
CA PRO A 59 -10.16 28.34 -30.15
C PRO A 59 -11.68 28.24 -29.98
N LEU A 60 -12.11 27.83 -28.78
CA LEU A 60 -13.48 27.46 -28.48
C LEU A 60 -14.36 28.71 -28.26
N ALA A 61 -14.39 29.67 -29.18
CA ALA A 61 -15.34 30.80 -29.27
C ALA A 61 -15.89 31.34 -27.91
N GLY A 62 -15.02 31.58 -26.92
CA GLY A 62 -15.38 32.11 -25.59
C GLY A 62 -15.70 31.08 -24.48
N ARG A 63 -15.71 29.77 -24.76
CA ARG A 63 -15.88 28.68 -23.77
C ARG A 63 -14.58 28.21 -23.10
N GLU A 64 -13.44 28.76 -23.49
CA GLU A 64 -12.14 28.35 -22.95
C GLU A 64 -12.01 28.63 -21.45
N LYS A 65 -12.43 29.83 -21.02
CA LYS A 65 -12.38 30.22 -19.60
C LYS A 65 -13.15 29.28 -18.66
N PRO A 66 -14.43 28.95 -18.91
CA PRO A 66 -15.15 28.02 -18.04
C PRO A 66 -14.56 26.60 -18.06
N ILE A 67 -14.03 26.15 -19.20
CA ILE A 67 -13.37 24.85 -19.31
C ILE A 67 -12.06 24.83 -18.51
N LYS A 68 -11.20 25.85 -18.67
CA LYS A 68 -9.97 26.01 -17.88
C LYS A 68 -10.27 26.07 -16.38
N ALA A 69 -11.33 26.79 -15.98
CA ALA A 69 -11.75 26.87 -14.59
C ALA A 69 -12.18 25.50 -14.03
N TYR A 70 -12.90 24.71 -14.82
CA TYR A 70 -13.27 23.34 -14.44
C TYR A 70 -12.04 22.44 -14.25
N PHE A 71 -11.07 22.52 -15.16
CA PHE A 71 -9.82 21.76 -15.01
C PHE A 71 -8.98 22.21 -13.82
N LEU A 72 -8.95 23.52 -13.54
CA LEU A 72 -8.30 24.05 -12.35
C LEU A 72 -8.97 23.50 -11.08
N GLN A 73 -10.30 23.52 -11.03
CA GLN A 73 -11.05 22.95 -9.90
C GLN A 73 -10.73 21.46 -9.71
N PHE A 74 -10.62 20.70 -10.80
CA PHE A 74 -10.20 19.30 -10.75
C PHE A 74 -8.79 19.13 -10.17
N LEU A 75 -7.82 19.95 -10.58
CA LEU A 75 -6.44 19.91 -10.05
C LEU A 75 -6.37 20.27 -8.56
N ILE A 76 -7.17 21.25 -8.13
CA ILE A 76 -7.31 21.64 -6.72
C ILE A 76 -7.89 20.48 -5.91
N GLU A 77 -9.00 19.89 -6.37
CA GLU A 77 -9.65 18.77 -5.68
C GLU A 77 -8.73 17.55 -5.61
N LEU A 78 -8.07 17.19 -6.71
CA LEU A 78 -7.08 16.12 -6.75
C LEU A 78 -5.98 16.35 -5.70
N SER A 79 -5.46 17.58 -5.61
CA SER A 79 -4.43 17.93 -4.64
C SER A 79 -4.94 17.87 -3.20
N CYS A 80 -6.19 18.27 -2.95
CA CYS A 80 -6.82 18.15 -1.63
C CYS A 80 -6.99 16.68 -1.23
N GLN A 81 -7.46 15.83 -2.15
CA GLN A 81 -7.62 14.40 -1.91
C GLN A 81 -6.29 13.71 -1.64
N ILE A 82 -5.22 14.05 -2.37
CA ILE A 82 -3.88 13.51 -2.10
C ILE A 82 -3.42 13.90 -0.69
N ARG A 83 -3.55 15.17 -0.32
CA ARG A 83 -3.16 15.67 1.01
C ARG A 83 -3.99 15.06 2.15
N ALA A 84 -5.28 14.79 1.92
CA ALA A 84 -6.17 14.18 2.90
C ALA A 84 -5.84 12.69 3.13
N ASN A 85 -5.52 11.95 2.05
CA ASN A 85 -5.28 10.51 2.12
C ASN A 85 -3.81 10.15 2.42
N PHE A 86 -2.86 11.04 2.17
CA PHE A 86 -1.44 10.80 2.39
C PHE A 86 -0.79 11.93 3.19
N SER A 87 -0.17 11.54 4.31
CA SER A 87 0.68 12.47 5.05
C SER A 87 1.95 12.77 4.25
N LEU A 88 2.08 14.03 3.83
CA LEU A 88 3.25 14.57 3.13
C LEU A 88 4.33 15.09 4.09
N ALA A 89 4.16 14.83 5.39
CA ALA A 89 5.09 15.29 6.40
C ALA A 89 6.39 14.48 6.36
N GLU A 90 7.52 15.18 6.25
CA GLU A 90 8.86 14.56 6.18
C GLU A 90 9.22 13.74 7.43
N ASN A 91 8.57 14.00 8.56
CA ASN A 91 8.73 13.26 9.81
C ASN A 91 7.70 12.14 10.00
N GLY A 92 6.85 11.88 9.01
CA GLY A 92 5.84 10.83 9.06
C GLY A 92 6.42 9.42 9.00
N ILE A 93 5.62 8.45 9.45
CA ILE A 93 6.00 7.02 9.41
C ILE A 93 6.33 6.61 7.96
N LEU A 94 5.55 7.04 6.98
CA LEU A 94 5.79 6.72 5.57
C LEU A 94 7.12 7.25 5.04
N ALA A 95 7.56 8.43 5.49
CA ALA A 95 8.87 8.97 5.14
C ALA A 95 9.99 8.15 5.77
N SER A 96 9.80 7.68 7.02
CA SER A 96 10.78 6.82 7.68
C SER A 96 10.94 5.42 7.04
N LEU A 97 9.98 4.98 6.20
CA LEU A 97 10.08 3.73 5.45
C LEU A 97 11.10 3.77 4.30
N ASP A 98 11.66 4.95 3.99
CA ASP A 98 12.72 5.07 2.98
C ASP A 98 13.97 4.24 3.34
N ILE A 99 14.15 3.89 4.62
CA ILE A 99 15.19 2.97 5.08
C ILE A 99 15.06 1.55 4.51
N LEU A 100 13.93 1.19 3.91
CA LEU A 100 13.79 -0.10 3.25
C LEU A 100 14.65 -0.19 1.98
N ASP A 101 15.02 0.96 1.40
CA ASP A 101 15.83 1.02 0.19
C ASP A 101 17.31 0.70 0.50
N PRO A 102 17.89 -0.35 -0.10
CA PRO A 102 19.31 -0.70 0.03
C PRO A 102 20.25 0.46 -0.26
N THR A 103 19.91 1.35 -1.20
CA THR A 103 20.75 2.50 -1.57
C THR A 103 20.83 3.54 -0.45
N ILE A 104 19.76 3.69 0.33
CA ILE A 104 19.67 4.64 1.44
C ILE A 104 20.45 4.11 2.64
N VAL A 105 20.30 2.82 2.96
CA VAL A 105 20.96 2.21 4.12
C VAL A 105 22.46 2.00 3.93
N GLN A 106 22.91 1.83 2.69
CA GLN A 106 24.34 1.82 2.34
C GLN A 106 24.99 3.20 2.52
N SER A 107 24.20 4.28 2.50
CA SER A 107 24.69 5.62 2.74
C SER A 107 24.73 5.94 4.24
N HIS A 108 25.93 5.94 4.84
CA HIS A 108 26.11 6.24 6.28
C HIS A 108 25.52 7.58 6.73
N ARG A 109 25.34 8.55 5.81
CA ARG A 109 24.77 9.87 6.09
C ARG A 109 23.24 9.91 6.10
N LYS A 110 22.57 9.03 5.36
CA LYS A 110 21.10 9.04 5.20
C LYS A 110 20.40 8.05 6.14
N ALA A 111 21.09 6.97 6.52
CA ALA A 111 20.53 5.97 7.42
C ALA A 111 20.39 6.50 8.86
N PRO A 112 19.22 6.33 9.52
CA PRO A 112 19.04 6.77 10.90
C PRO A 112 19.96 6.00 11.86
N PRO A 113 20.35 6.63 12.98
CA PRO A 113 21.24 6.00 13.96
C PRO A 113 20.60 4.80 14.67
N SER A 114 19.26 4.79 14.78
CA SER A 114 18.48 3.79 15.49
C SER A 114 17.17 3.49 14.76
N LEU A 115 16.67 2.25 14.88
CA LEU A 115 15.36 1.83 14.39
C LEU A 115 14.27 1.87 15.47
N ALA A 116 14.62 2.15 16.73
CA ALA A 116 13.69 2.07 17.86
C ALA A 116 12.42 2.91 17.65
N LYS A 117 12.57 4.14 17.12
CA LYS A 117 11.43 5.03 16.83
C LYS A 117 10.47 4.42 15.83
N LEU A 118 10.98 3.76 14.80
CA LEU A 118 10.17 3.10 13.79
C LEU A 118 9.52 1.83 14.33
N ALA A 119 10.28 1.02 15.05
CA ALA A 119 9.79 -0.22 15.64
C ALA A 119 8.66 0.01 16.66
N LEU A 120 8.67 1.15 17.38
CA LEU A 120 7.61 1.53 18.30
C LEU A 120 6.23 1.67 17.63
N HIS A 121 6.19 2.04 16.34
CA HIS A 121 4.94 2.11 15.58
C HIS A 121 4.40 0.73 15.18
N PHE A 122 5.18 -0.34 15.32
CA PHE A 122 4.84 -1.70 14.88
C PHE A 122 5.06 -2.74 15.99
N PRO A 123 4.37 -2.64 17.14
CA PRO A 123 4.55 -3.57 18.26
C PRO A 123 4.21 -5.02 17.89
N ASN A 124 3.32 -5.22 16.90
CA ASN A 124 2.96 -6.54 16.37
C ASN A 124 4.09 -7.19 15.56
N LEU A 125 5.02 -6.40 15.02
CA LEU A 125 6.15 -6.91 14.23
C LEU A 125 7.36 -7.20 15.12
N VAL A 126 7.62 -6.34 16.10
CA VAL A 126 8.73 -6.50 17.06
C VAL A 126 8.23 -6.16 18.46
N PRO A 127 8.18 -7.13 19.39
CA PRO A 127 7.80 -6.87 20.77
C PRO A 127 8.88 -6.06 21.49
N GLU A 128 8.47 -5.33 22.54
CA GLU A 128 9.32 -4.37 23.26
C GLU A 128 10.61 -5.02 23.81
N ASN A 129 10.52 -6.26 24.27
CA ASN A 129 11.66 -7.03 24.79
C ASN A 129 12.74 -7.35 23.75
N LYS A 130 12.48 -7.14 22.46
CA LYS A 130 13.43 -7.37 21.35
C LYS A 130 13.92 -6.07 20.69
N LEU A 131 13.52 -4.90 21.18
CA LEU A 131 13.92 -3.62 20.59
C LEU A 131 15.43 -3.38 20.67
N ASN A 132 16.05 -3.70 21.81
CA ASN A 132 17.51 -3.57 21.97
C ASN A 132 18.26 -4.48 21.01
N GLU A 133 17.83 -5.74 20.88
CA GLU A 133 18.43 -6.70 19.94
C GLU A 133 18.31 -6.22 18.49
N LEU A 134 17.17 -5.65 18.11
CA LEU A 134 16.96 -5.07 16.78
C LEU A 134 17.92 -3.90 16.53
N ASP A 135 18.06 -2.99 17.49
CA ASP A 135 18.92 -1.82 17.34
C ASP A 135 20.40 -2.19 17.32
N ASP A 136 20.81 -3.20 18.09
CA ASP A 136 22.17 -3.75 18.06
C ASP A 136 22.48 -4.37 16.70
N GLN A 137 21.56 -5.17 16.13
CA GLN A 137 21.71 -5.72 14.77
C GLN A 137 21.77 -4.62 13.72
N TRP A 138 20.97 -3.55 13.87
CA TRP A 138 21.01 -2.40 12.98
C TRP A 138 22.34 -1.66 13.02
N ARG A 139 22.87 -1.39 14.22
CA ARG A 139 24.17 -0.72 14.39
C ARG A 139 25.30 -1.60 13.85
N ALA A 140 25.26 -2.91 14.12
CA ALA A 140 26.21 -3.86 13.57
C ALA A 140 26.18 -3.93 12.04
N PHE A 141 24.98 -3.90 11.44
CA PHE A 141 24.79 -3.84 9.98
C PHE A 141 25.36 -2.55 9.39
N ARG A 142 25.11 -1.40 10.02
CA ARG A 142 25.65 -0.11 9.54
C ARG A 142 27.18 -0.03 9.60
N ILE A 143 27.82 -0.78 10.49
CA ILE A 143 29.28 -0.85 10.59
C ILE A 143 29.82 -1.93 9.66
N SER A 144 29.08 -3.01 9.44
CA SER A 144 29.51 -4.08 8.55
C SER A 144 29.48 -3.60 7.10
N LYS A 145 30.54 -3.92 6.34
CA LYS A 145 30.57 -3.71 4.88
C LYS A 145 29.92 -4.88 4.14
N GLU A 146 29.03 -5.61 4.79
CA GLU A 146 28.39 -6.84 4.29
C GLU A 146 27.20 -6.50 3.39
N PHE A 147 27.47 -5.68 2.36
CA PHE A 147 26.47 -5.23 1.42
C PHE A 147 26.23 -6.28 0.33
N LEU A 148 24.97 -6.61 0.10
CA LEU A 148 24.54 -7.44 -1.03
C LEU A 148 24.33 -6.57 -2.29
N PHE A 149 24.26 -7.21 -3.46
CA PHE A 149 24.05 -6.54 -4.74
C PHE A 149 22.76 -5.71 -4.78
N THR A 150 22.85 -4.50 -5.36
CA THR A 150 21.77 -3.50 -5.40
C THR A 150 20.70 -3.78 -6.46
N GLU A 151 20.95 -4.71 -7.39
CA GLU A 151 20.01 -5.05 -8.47
C GLU A 151 18.81 -5.90 -8.02
N MET A 152 18.75 -6.25 -6.74
CA MET A 152 17.70 -7.09 -6.18
C MET A 152 16.49 -6.27 -5.73
N SER A 153 15.30 -6.89 -5.73
CA SER A 153 14.14 -6.25 -5.12
C SER A 153 14.35 -6.04 -3.62
N ILE A 154 13.75 -4.99 -3.06
CA ILE A 154 13.84 -4.65 -1.63
C ILE A 154 13.58 -5.86 -0.71
N PRO A 155 12.48 -6.63 -0.88
CA PRO A 155 12.24 -7.80 -0.01
C PRO A 155 13.31 -8.89 -0.17
N GLN A 156 13.84 -9.09 -1.38
CA GLN A 156 14.89 -10.08 -1.62
C GLN A 156 16.21 -9.68 -0.96
N TYR A 157 16.57 -8.40 -1.01
CA TYR A 157 17.76 -7.87 -0.34
C TYR A 157 17.72 -8.17 1.16
N TRP A 158 16.63 -7.78 1.82
CA TRP A 158 16.47 -8.01 3.27
C TRP A 158 16.36 -9.48 3.61
N PHE A 159 15.71 -10.30 2.78
CA PHE A 159 15.63 -11.74 2.98
C PHE A 159 17.01 -12.41 2.94
N LEU A 160 17.86 -12.06 1.96
CA LEU A 160 19.19 -12.63 1.85
C LEU A 160 20.12 -12.23 2.99
N LEU A 161 19.92 -11.05 3.59
CA LEU A 161 20.68 -10.61 4.76
C LEU A 161 20.55 -11.59 5.94
N ARG A 162 19.42 -12.32 6.03
CA ARG A 162 19.22 -13.41 7.01
C ARG A 162 20.25 -14.53 6.89
N ASN A 163 20.76 -14.77 5.68
CA ASN A 163 21.69 -15.86 5.41
C ASN A 163 23.13 -15.52 5.80
N VAL A 164 23.41 -14.26 6.16
CA VAL A 164 24.72 -13.84 6.68
C VAL A 164 24.91 -14.44 8.07
N LYS A 165 25.96 -15.26 8.21
CA LYS A 165 26.29 -15.97 9.44
C LYS A 165 27.48 -15.32 10.13
N ASP A 166 27.47 -15.36 11.46
CA ASP A 166 28.62 -15.01 12.29
C ASP A 166 29.65 -16.15 12.31
N ALA A 167 30.77 -15.93 13.02
CA ALA A 167 31.81 -16.94 13.20
C ALA A 167 31.32 -18.20 13.96
N THR A 168 30.16 -18.13 14.63
CA THR A 168 29.53 -19.25 15.33
C THR A 168 28.52 -20.01 14.46
N GLY A 169 28.32 -19.59 13.20
CA GLY A 169 27.36 -20.17 12.28
C GLY A 169 25.91 -19.73 12.50
N LYS A 170 25.65 -18.80 13.42
CA LYS A 170 24.32 -18.23 13.69
C LYS A 170 24.06 -17.05 12.77
N SER A 171 22.79 -16.82 12.43
CA SER A 171 22.39 -15.68 11.60
C SER A 171 22.64 -14.37 12.34
N LYS A 172 23.45 -13.50 11.74
CA LYS A 172 23.90 -12.23 12.35
C LYS A 172 22.80 -11.16 12.39
N PHE A 173 21.87 -11.20 11.43
CA PHE A 173 20.85 -10.16 11.22
C PHE A 173 19.43 -10.74 11.12
N ALA A 174 19.15 -11.83 11.84
CA ALA A 174 17.88 -12.55 11.73
C ALA A 174 16.65 -11.67 12.04
N LEU A 175 16.72 -10.90 13.13
CA LEU A 175 15.62 -10.07 13.60
C LEU A 175 15.45 -8.84 12.70
N LEU A 176 16.56 -8.21 12.32
CA LEU A 176 16.57 -7.08 11.39
C LEU A 176 15.97 -7.46 10.02
N SER A 177 16.40 -8.59 9.45
CA SER A 177 15.89 -9.11 8.18
C SER A 177 14.38 -9.37 8.25
N GLN A 178 13.91 -10.02 9.33
CA GLN A 178 12.50 -10.30 9.53
C GLN A 178 11.68 -9.01 9.65
N PHE A 179 12.16 -8.05 10.44
CA PHE A 179 11.50 -6.76 10.61
C PHE A 179 11.37 -6.01 9.28
N MET A 180 12.47 -5.85 8.53
CA MET A 180 12.45 -5.12 7.25
C MET A 180 11.61 -5.83 6.18
N THR A 181 11.66 -7.17 6.12
CA THR A 181 10.84 -7.94 5.17
C THR A 181 9.36 -7.79 5.49
N ASN A 182 8.98 -7.85 6.77
CA ASN A 182 7.60 -7.65 7.20
C ASN A 182 7.10 -6.22 6.93
N LEU A 183 7.98 -5.24 7.10
CA LEU A 183 7.68 -3.85 6.84
C LEU A 183 7.47 -3.57 5.33
N ALA A 184 8.25 -4.24 4.47
CA ALA A 184 8.15 -4.12 3.01
C ALA A 184 6.89 -4.76 2.40
N VAL A 185 6.19 -5.63 3.13
CA VAL A 185 4.93 -6.24 2.68
C VAL A 185 3.69 -5.52 3.20
N LEU A 186 3.86 -4.45 4.00
CA LEU A 186 2.72 -3.68 4.45
C LEU A 186 2.00 -3.04 3.26
N PRO A 187 0.65 -3.11 3.21
CA PRO A 187 -0.10 -2.45 2.16
C PRO A 187 0.03 -0.94 2.33
N HIS A 188 0.84 -0.32 1.48
CA HIS A 188 1.08 1.13 1.54
C HIS A 188 0.03 1.98 0.80
N SER A 189 -1.00 1.36 0.20
CA SER A 189 -2.07 2.05 -0.53
C SER A 189 -3.38 1.25 -0.49
N SER A 190 -4.50 1.97 -0.41
CA SER A 190 -5.86 1.42 -0.55
C SER A 190 -6.10 0.77 -1.92
N ALA A 191 -5.33 1.12 -2.96
CA ALA A 191 -5.51 0.61 -4.31
C ALA A 191 -5.45 -0.93 -4.41
N SER A 192 -4.66 -1.58 -3.56
CA SER A 192 -4.62 -3.05 -3.48
C SER A 192 -5.92 -3.62 -2.91
N VAL A 193 -6.51 -2.93 -1.95
CA VAL A 193 -7.80 -3.29 -1.34
C VAL A 193 -8.95 -2.97 -2.31
N GLU A 194 -8.90 -1.83 -2.99
CA GLU A 194 -9.85 -1.43 -4.04
C GLU A 194 -9.85 -2.41 -5.22
N LYS A 195 -8.70 -2.95 -5.61
CA LYS A 195 -8.63 -4.03 -6.61
C LYS A 195 -9.38 -5.28 -6.14
N ILE A 196 -9.29 -5.63 -4.87
CA ILE A 196 -10.05 -6.76 -4.29
C ILE A 196 -11.54 -6.41 -4.24
N PHE A 197 -11.92 -5.20 -3.80
CA PHE A 197 -13.31 -4.75 -3.79
C PHE A 197 -13.92 -4.69 -5.20
N CYS A 198 -13.18 -4.22 -6.20
CA CYS A 198 -13.59 -4.25 -7.59
C CYS A 198 -13.84 -5.70 -8.06
N GLN A 199 -12.96 -6.64 -7.71
CA GLN A 199 -13.17 -8.05 -8.00
C GLN A 199 -14.41 -8.62 -7.29
N ILE A 200 -14.65 -8.24 -6.03
CA ILE A 200 -15.87 -8.60 -5.30
C ILE A 200 -17.10 -8.04 -6.02
N ASN A 201 -17.07 -6.78 -6.46
CA ASN A 201 -18.18 -6.14 -7.18
C ASN A 201 -18.44 -6.83 -8.52
N VAL A 202 -17.41 -7.25 -9.25
CA VAL A 202 -17.57 -8.06 -10.46
C VAL A 202 -18.20 -9.42 -10.15
N ILE A 203 -17.81 -10.07 -9.05
CA ILE A 203 -18.44 -11.32 -8.61
C ILE A 203 -19.92 -11.07 -8.26
N LYS A 204 -20.23 -10.05 -7.46
CA LYS A 204 -21.60 -9.69 -7.09
C LYS A 204 -22.45 -9.35 -8.32
N GLY A 205 -21.92 -8.60 -9.28
CA GLY A 205 -22.65 -8.18 -10.49
C GLY A 205 -22.88 -9.30 -11.52
N LYS A 206 -22.00 -10.30 -11.59
CA LYS A 206 -22.14 -11.42 -12.54
C LYS A 206 -23.14 -12.49 -12.11
N TYR A 207 -23.38 -12.64 -10.81
CA TYR A 207 -24.31 -13.63 -10.29
C TYR A 207 -25.53 -12.93 -9.72
N LYS A 208 -26.70 -13.18 -10.33
CA LYS A 208 -27.98 -12.61 -9.85
C LYS A 208 -28.40 -13.15 -8.48
N SER A 209 -27.84 -14.27 -8.05
CA SER A 209 -28.05 -14.83 -6.71
C SER A 209 -26.98 -14.32 -5.74
N VAL A 210 -27.41 -13.97 -4.52
CA VAL A 210 -26.52 -13.58 -3.44
C VAL A 210 -25.61 -14.75 -3.09
N LEU A 211 -24.33 -14.62 -3.43
CA LEU A 211 -23.30 -15.58 -3.03
C LEU A 211 -22.97 -15.37 -1.55
N LYS A 212 -22.87 -16.47 -0.79
CA LYS A 212 -22.33 -16.42 0.57
C LYS A 212 -20.92 -15.82 0.55
N ALA A 213 -20.58 -15.02 1.56
CA ALA A 213 -19.27 -14.37 1.69
C ALA A 213 -18.11 -15.38 1.60
N GLU A 214 -18.28 -16.57 2.19
CA GLU A 214 -17.31 -17.67 2.10
C GLU A 214 -17.05 -18.09 0.65
N SER A 215 -18.09 -18.21 -0.17
CA SER A 215 -17.95 -18.61 -1.58
C SER A 215 -17.26 -17.55 -2.42
N ALA A 216 -17.51 -16.26 -2.13
CA ALA A 216 -16.80 -15.16 -2.77
C ALA A 216 -15.31 -15.18 -2.39
N LYS A 217 -14.99 -15.35 -1.10
CA LYS A 217 -13.63 -15.47 -0.59
C LYS A 217 -12.88 -16.65 -1.23
N ASP A 218 -13.47 -17.83 -1.25
CA ASP A 218 -12.83 -19.03 -1.77
C ASP A 218 -12.51 -18.90 -3.27
N ARG A 219 -13.39 -18.24 -4.04
CA ARG A 219 -13.16 -17.91 -5.45
C ARG A 219 -12.03 -16.90 -5.65
N LEU A 220 -11.96 -15.86 -4.83
CA LEU A 220 -10.86 -14.89 -4.86
C LEU A 220 -9.52 -15.58 -4.58
N ILE A 221 -9.48 -16.46 -3.56
CA ILE A 221 -8.27 -17.24 -3.21
C ILE A 221 -7.87 -18.15 -4.38
N ALA A 222 -8.82 -18.89 -4.96
CA ALA A 222 -8.56 -19.76 -6.10
C ALA A 222 -8.01 -18.98 -7.30
N ARG A 223 -8.61 -17.82 -7.62
CA ARG A 223 -8.11 -16.93 -8.68
C ARG A 223 -6.70 -16.44 -8.40
N GLN A 224 -6.42 -15.97 -7.18
CA GLN A 224 -5.08 -15.52 -6.79
C GLN A 224 -4.04 -16.63 -6.89
N MET A 225 -4.40 -17.87 -6.55
CA MET A 225 -3.53 -19.05 -6.69
C MET A 225 -3.17 -19.31 -8.16
N LEU A 226 -4.15 -19.24 -9.06
CA LEU A 226 -3.93 -19.39 -10.50
C LEU A 226 -3.00 -18.31 -11.05
N VAL A 227 -3.26 -17.04 -10.70
CA VAL A 227 -2.44 -15.90 -11.12
C VAL A 227 -0.99 -16.04 -10.64
N ARG A 228 -0.77 -16.48 -9.39
CA ARG A 228 0.58 -16.72 -8.86
C ARG A 228 1.35 -17.81 -9.61
N LYS A 229 0.65 -18.79 -10.18
CA LYS A 229 1.25 -19.84 -11.02
C LYS A 229 1.34 -19.45 -12.49
N SER A 230 0.97 -18.22 -12.85
CA SER A 230 0.86 -17.76 -14.24
C SER A 230 -0.06 -18.66 -15.08
N LYS A 231 -1.11 -19.22 -14.48
CA LYS A 231 -2.08 -20.11 -15.13
C LYS A 231 -3.48 -19.50 -15.11
N THR A 232 -4.34 -19.97 -16.01
CA THR A 232 -5.77 -19.65 -16.05
C THR A 232 -6.59 -20.88 -15.65
N CYS A 233 -7.90 -20.73 -15.48
CA CYS A 233 -8.78 -21.86 -15.21
C CYS A 233 -8.76 -22.92 -16.31
N SER A 234 -8.40 -22.54 -17.54
CA SER A 234 -8.35 -23.41 -18.71
C SER A 234 -7.02 -24.15 -18.85
N SER A 235 -5.93 -23.60 -18.30
CA SER A 235 -4.57 -24.17 -18.40
C SER A 235 -4.06 -24.80 -17.11
N TRP A 236 -4.85 -24.70 -16.04
CA TRP A 236 -4.51 -25.30 -14.76
C TRP A 236 -5.08 -26.71 -14.65
N GLU A 237 -4.19 -27.65 -14.37
CA GLU A 237 -4.55 -29.02 -14.05
C GLU A 237 -4.33 -29.26 -12.54
N PRO A 238 -5.32 -29.84 -11.85
CA PRO A 238 -5.20 -30.21 -10.44
C PRO A 238 -4.14 -31.31 -10.25
N SER A 239 -3.38 -31.25 -9.16
CA SER A 239 -2.45 -32.34 -8.81
C SER A 239 -3.21 -33.61 -8.44
N LYS A 240 -2.60 -34.78 -8.66
CA LYS A 240 -3.16 -36.08 -8.25
C LYS A 240 -3.56 -36.07 -6.77
N GLU A 241 -2.72 -35.50 -5.91
CA GLU A 241 -2.99 -35.31 -4.48
C GLU A 241 -4.27 -34.51 -4.22
N LEU A 242 -4.49 -33.40 -4.95
CA LEU A 242 -5.67 -32.57 -4.78
C LEU A 242 -6.95 -33.29 -5.25
N ILE A 243 -6.85 -34.10 -6.31
CA ILE A 243 -7.96 -34.92 -6.81
C ILE A 243 -8.31 -36.00 -5.77
N THR A 244 -7.30 -36.67 -5.22
CA THR A 244 -7.50 -37.68 -4.16
C THR A 244 -8.09 -37.04 -2.91
N ASP A 245 -7.60 -35.88 -2.49
CA ASP A 245 -8.11 -35.14 -1.33
C ASP A 245 -9.57 -34.67 -1.51
N ALA A 246 -9.93 -34.24 -2.72
CA ALA A 246 -11.29 -33.87 -3.05
C ALA A 246 -12.21 -35.11 -3.07
N ALA A 247 -11.76 -36.21 -3.67
CA ALA A 247 -12.52 -37.46 -3.73
C ALA A 247 -12.75 -38.10 -2.35
N GLN A 248 -11.78 -37.94 -1.43
CA GLN A 248 -11.85 -38.49 -0.07
C GLN A 248 -12.50 -37.54 0.95
N ASN A 249 -12.99 -36.37 0.53
CA ASN A 249 -13.53 -35.31 1.40
C ASN A 249 -12.57 -34.86 2.53
N THR A 250 -11.27 -35.13 2.42
CA THR A 250 -10.26 -34.73 3.41
C THR A 250 -10.08 -33.21 3.45
N CYS A 251 -10.36 -32.53 2.34
CA CYS A 251 -10.39 -31.07 2.27
C CYS A 251 -11.47 -30.46 3.19
N LEU A 252 -12.68 -31.03 3.18
CA LEU A 252 -13.78 -30.57 4.02
C LEU A 252 -13.47 -30.79 5.50
N LYS A 253 -12.98 -31.99 5.85
CA LYS A 253 -12.56 -32.33 7.22
C LYS A 253 -11.49 -31.37 7.75
N ARG A 254 -10.48 -31.01 6.94
CA ARG A 254 -9.47 -30.01 7.33
C ARG A 254 -10.05 -28.60 7.53
N LYS A 255 -11.06 -28.21 6.74
CA LYS A 255 -11.77 -26.94 6.94
C LYS A 255 -12.48 -26.95 8.29
N GLU A 256 -13.20 -28.02 8.61
CA GLU A 256 -13.94 -28.19 9.87
C GLU A 256 -13.02 -28.19 11.09
N SER A 257 -11.94 -28.98 11.08
CA SER A 257 -10.96 -29.01 12.18
C SER A 257 -10.27 -27.66 12.41
N ARG A 258 -10.00 -26.89 11.34
CA ARG A 258 -9.48 -25.52 11.48
C ARG A 258 -10.50 -24.59 12.11
N LEU A 259 -11.76 -24.66 11.70
CA LEU A 259 -12.85 -23.87 12.28
C LEU A 259 -13.05 -24.19 13.77
N GLU A 260 -12.91 -25.45 14.17
CA GLU A 260 -12.93 -25.87 15.57
C GLU A 260 -11.75 -25.29 16.36
N LEU A 261 -10.55 -25.30 15.78
CA LEU A 261 -9.37 -24.67 16.38
C LEU A 261 -9.54 -23.16 16.57
N TYR A 262 -10.12 -22.47 15.57
CA TYR A 262 -10.44 -21.05 15.66
C TYR A 262 -11.46 -20.74 16.76
N ARG A 263 -12.46 -21.62 16.96
CA ARG A 263 -13.47 -21.49 18.03
C ARG A 263 -12.90 -21.78 19.43
N ALA A 264 -11.83 -22.55 19.52
CA ALA A 264 -11.19 -22.92 20.79
C ALA A 264 -10.18 -21.88 21.31
N MET A 265 -9.88 -20.81 20.54
CA MET A 265 -8.99 -19.75 21.00
C MET A 265 -9.72 -18.78 21.95
N PRO A 266 -9.18 -18.49 23.16
CA PRO A 266 -9.82 -17.57 24.11
C PRO A 266 -9.80 -16.13 23.57
N GLY A 267 -10.96 -15.45 23.57
CA GLY A 267 -11.05 -14.00 23.34
C GLY A 267 -11.61 -13.54 21.99
N MET A 268 -12.33 -14.38 21.24
CA MET A 268 -13.15 -13.93 20.11
C MET A 268 -14.64 -14.04 20.40
N PRO A 269 -15.47 -13.08 19.92
CA PRO A 269 -16.89 -13.06 20.23
C PRO A 269 -17.62 -14.23 19.60
N ALA A 270 -18.65 -14.69 20.31
CA ALA A 270 -19.57 -15.71 19.83
C ALA A 270 -20.26 -15.25 18.54
N LYS A 271 -20.79 -16.24 17.81
CA LYS A 271 -21.37 -16.16 16.46
C LYS A 271 -22.35 -15.00 16.22
N ASP A 272 -22.90 -14.42 17.28
CA ASP A 272 -23.96 -13.42 17.20
C ASP A 272 -23.43 -11.98 16.96
N GLU A 273 -22.16 -11.67 17.25
CA GLU A 273 -21.60 -10.32 16.96
C GLU A 273 -21.01 -10.18 15.55
N LEU A 274 -20.81 -11.28 14.81
CA LEU A 274 -20.41 -11.22 13.39
C LEU A 274 -21.61 -11.15 12.42
N MET A 275 -22.84 -11.29 12.94
CA MET A 275 -24.07 -11.21 12.15
C MET A 275 -24.78 -9.85 12.24
N ASP A 276 -24.44 -9.01 13.22
CA ASP A 276 -25.11 -7.71 13.40
C ASP A 276 -24.55 -6.56 12.53
N ILE A 277 -23.49 -6.78 11.75
CA ILE A 277 -23.01 -5.78 10.79
C ILE A 277 -23.83 -5.81 9.48
N ASP A 278 -24.58 -6.88 9.21
CA ASP A 278 -25.42 -6.99 8.00
C ASP A 278 -26.84 -6.44 8.19
N GLN A 279 -27.24 -5.98 9.39
CA GLN A 279 -28.59 -5.46 9.65
C GLN A 279 -28.68 -3.95 9.93
N SER A 280 -27.56 -3.23 10.06
CA SER A 280 -27.60 -1.77 10.28
C SER A 280 -27.65 -0.92 9.01
N ASP A 281 -27.50 -1.51 7.81
CA ASP A 281 -27.58 -0.79 6.52
C ASP A 281 -28.96 -0.88 5.84
N GLU A 282 -29.91 -1.60 6.45
CA GLU A 282 -31.24 -1.84 5.88
C GLU A 282 -32.34 -0.90 6.44
N SER A 283 -32.07 -0.12 7.50
CA SER A 283 -33.04 0.86 8.06
C SER A 283 -33.03 2.24 7.40
N ASP A 284 -31.99 2.60 6.65
CA ASP A 284 -31.82 3.96 6.11
C ASP A 284 -32.18 4.10 4.62
N ARG A 285 -32.79 3.06 4.02
CA ARG A 285 -33.25 3.08 2.61
C ARG A 285 -34.76 3.08 2.42
N GLU A 286 -35.54 3.13 3.51
CA GLU A 286 -36.98 3.39 3.46
C GLU A 286 -37.33 4.73 4.10
N GLN A 287 -36.66 5.81 3.66
CA GLN A 287 -37.18 7.18 3.71
C GLN A 287 -36.19 8.11 2.97
N ILE A 288 -36.44 8.29 1.66
CA ILE A 288 -36.25 9.48 0.80
C ILE A 288 -36.33 9.02 -0.67
#